data_AF-A0A952TZN4-F1
#
_entry.id   AF-A0A952TZN4-F1
#
_cell.length_a   1.000
_cell.length_b   1.000
_cell.length_c   1.000
_cell.angle_alpha   90.00
_cell.angle_beta   90.00
_cell.angle_gamma   90.00
#
_symmetry.space_group_name_H-M   'P 1'
#
loop_
_entity.id
_entity.type
_entity.pdbx_description
1 polymer ?
#
loop_
_entity_poly.entity_id
_entity_poly.type
_entity_poly.pdbx_seq_one_letter_code
_entity_poly.pdbx_strand_id
1 'polypeptide(L)'
;MQTLLAAGVVGFAYGSIHNFLFGGFFIWFLIYGVGFLVGRGLHKVANHKLGGKIIATVVSGLLIGALASPARDVMLGQSASFGFDDEDDFVSMPKSGDDSVAAAEETARMSFPNFEKAFKSQEGDDFKGRTLFKDGDLVEHLWFNVESIENGKLTGRLANKPAELVNIRKGAPVSITVNQLEDWHYVNQDDVDVGNFTARAQRRAAHQNNGFGMFTTGSFWMTFGIFIAGVLSPILRVRMRN
;
A
#
# COMPACT_ATOMS: atom_id res chain seq x y z
N MET A 1 -23.01 17.74 27.15
CA MET A 1 -23.24 16.70 26.12
C MET A 1 -23.18 17.26 24.70
N GLN A 2 -23.85 18.39 24.40
CA GLN A 2 -23.86 19.00 23.06
C GLN A 2 -22.46 19.42 22.52
N THR A 3 -21.56 19.86 23.39
CA THR A 3 -20.19 20.26 23.03
C THR A 3 -19.30 19.09 22.60
N LEU A 4 -19.48 17.92 23.20
CA LEU A 4 -18.75 16.68 22.85
C LEU A 4 -19.21 16.14 21.48
N LEU A 5 -20.51 16.21 21.20
CA LEU A 5 -21.09 15.84 19.92
C LEU A 5 -20.61 16.77 18.79
N ALA A 6 -20.58 18.08 19.05
CA ALA A 6 -20.05 19.05 18.09
C ALA A 6 -18.55 18.83 17.80
N ALA A 7 -17.75 18.52 18.83
CA ALA A 7 -16.33 18.20 18.65
C ALA A 7 -16.12 16.91 17.84
N GLY A 8 -16.93 15.88 18.07
CA GLY A 8 -16.89 14.64 17.30
C GLY A 8 -17.24 14.83 15.83
N VAL A 9 -18.29 15.60 15.53
CA VAL A 9 -18.71 15.89 14.14
C VAL A 9 -17.67 16.72 13.40
N VAL A 10 -17.08 17.73 14.06
CA VAL A 10 -16.03 18.56 13.47
C VAL A 10 -14.74 17.77 13.25
N GLY A 11 -14.35 16.92 14.21
CA GLY A 11 -13.18 16.04 14.08
C GLY A 11 -13.32 15.02 12.95
N PHE A 12 -14.50 14.41 12.81
CA PHE A 12 -14.80 13.48 11.73
C PHE A 12 -14.79 14.19 10.36
N ALA A 13 -15.46 15.33 10.24
CA ALA A 13 -15.44 16.13 9.00
C ALA A 13 -14.02 16.58 8.62
N TYR A 14 -13.20 16.99 9.59
CA TYR A 14 -11.81 17.35 9.36
C TYR A 14 -10.98 16.15 8.88
N GLY A 15 -11.11 14.98 9.52
CA GLY A 15 -10.41 13.75 9.10
C GLY A 15 -10.82 13.26 7.71
N SER A 16 -12.11 13.33 7.38
CA SER A 16 -12.63 12.93 6.07
C SER A 16 -12.21 13.88 4.94
N ILE A 17 -12.13 15.19 5.21
CA ILE A 17 -11.69 16.19 4.22
C ILE A 17 -10.15 16.16 4.07
N HIS A 18 -9.42 15.84 5.12
CA HIS A 18 -7.95 15.76 5.12
C HIS A 18 -7.42 14.64 4.22
N ASN A 19 -8.00 13.44 4.29
CA ASN A 19 -7.61 12.32 3.43
C ASN A 19 -8.08 12.48 1.97
N PHE A 20 -9.12 13.26 1.73
CA PHE A 20 -9.69 13.43 0.40
C PHE A 20 -8.99 14.49 -0.45
N LEU A 21 -8.33 15.49 0.18
CA LEU A 21 -7.87 16.66 -0.56
C LEU A 21 -6.39 16.62 -0.99
N PHE A 22 -5.34 16.63 -0.16
CA PHE A 22 -3.99 16.87 -0.72
C PHE A 22 -2.81 16.36 0.13
N GLY A 23 -2.02 15.43 -0.44
CA GLY A 23 -0.74 14.96 0.10
C GLY A 23 0.44 15.89 -0.23
N GLY A 24 0.55 17.04 0.44
CA GLY A 24 1.66 17.96 0.23
C GLY A 24 2.03 18.81 1.45
N PHE A 25 3.29 18.74 1.86
CA PHE A 25 3.95 19.49 2.95
C PHE A 25 3.57 20.99 3.04
N PHE A 26 3.29 21.65 1.92
CA PHE A 26 2.95 23.07 1.86
C PHE A 26 1.56 23.44 2.40
N ILE A 27 0.63 22.49 2.48
CA ILE A 27 -0.73 22.74 3.02
C ILE A 27 -0.69 23.07 4.50
N TRP A 28 0.28 22.51 5.24
CA TRP A 28 0.46 22.79 6.67
C TRP A 28 0.78 24.26 6.89
N PHE A 29 1.66 24.86 6.09
CA PHE A 29 1.98 26.29 6.19
C PHE A 29 0.76 27.18 5.91
N LEU A 30 -0.10 26.79 4.98
CA LEU A 30 -1.31 27.55 4.65
C LEU A 30 -2.34 27.45 5.78
N ILE A 31 -2.55 26.26 6.35
CA ILE A 31 -3.45 26.05 7.49
C ILE A 31 -2.92 26.78 8.73
N TYR A 32 -1.63 26.70 9.02
CA TYR A 32 -1.01 27.46 10.11
C TYR A 32 -1.13 28.97 9.88
N GLY A 33 -0.91 29.45 8.66
CA GLY A 33 -1.04 30.86 8.31
C GLY A 33 -2.47 31.38 8.47
N VAL A 34 -3.46 30.64 7.97
CA VAL A 34 -4.89 30.99 8.10
C VAL A 34 -5.33 30.90 9.56
N GLY A 35 -4.95 29.84 10.27
CA GLY A 35 -5.25 29.67 11.70
C GLY A 35 -4.66 30.79 12.55
N PHE A 36 -3.44 31.22 12.25
CA PHE A 36 -2.79 32.35 12.92
C PHE A 36 -3.52 33.68 12.65
N LEU A 37 -3.90 33.95 11.39
CA LEU A 37 -4.64 35.17 11.04
C LEU A 37 -6.03 35.22 11.67
N VAL A 38 -6.76 34.12 11.66
CA VAL A 38 -8.08 34.01 12.30
C VAL A 38 -7.96 34.14 13.83
N GLY A 39 -6.97 33.48 14.43
CA GLY A 39 -6.69 33.59 15.87
C GLY A 39 -6.36 35.03 16.28
N ARG A 40 -5.57 35.74 15.46
CA ARG A 40 -5.23 37.14 15.72
C ARG A 40 -6.41 38.08 15.55
N GLY A 41 -7.30 37.81 14.57
CA GLY A 41 -8.56 38.53 14.38
C GLY A 41 -9.51 38.34 15.56
N LEU A 42 -9.70 37.09 16.00
CA LEU A 42 -10.54 36.76 17.16
C LEU A 42 -9.98 37.35 18.46
N HIS A 43 -8.65 37.35 18.66
CA HIS A 43 -8.03 37.98 19.82
C HIS A 43 -8.27 39.50 19.86
N LYS A 44 -8.27 40.15 18.69
CA LYS A 44 -8.52 41.59 18.56
C LYS A 44 -9.98 41.96 18.80
N VAL A 45 -10.90 41.08 18.42
CA VAL A 45 -12.36 41.29 18.55
C VAL A 45 -12.88 40.87 19.92
N ALA A 46 -12.30 39.85 20.56
CA ALA A 46 -12.93 39.22 21.72
C ALA A 46 -12.64 39.89 23.06
N ASN A 47 -11.53 40.62 23.25
CA ASN A 47 -11.13 41.32 24.49
C ASN A 47 -11.52 40.66 25.85
N HIS A 48 -11.61 39.33 25.89
CA HIS A 48 -12.08 38.58 27.05
C HIS A 48 -11.15 37.43 27.39
N LYS A 49 -10.98 37.22 28.70
CA LYS A 49 -10.21 36.18 29.40
C LYS A 49 -10.71 34.74 29.12
N LEU A 50 -11.15 34.45 27.90
CA LEU A 50 -11.58 33.13 27.43
C LEU A 50 -10.41 32.29 26.88
N GLY A 51 -9.19 32.83 26.87
CA GLY A 51 -8.03 32.25 26.20
C GLY A 51 -7.60 30.89 26.76
N GLY A 52 -7.52 30.74 28.08
CA GLY A 52 -6.93 29.52 28.68
C GLY A 52 -7.75 28.25 28.43
N LYS A 53 -9.09 28.34 28.56
CA LYS A 53 -9.97 27.16 28.48
C LYS A 53 -10.19 26.68 27.04
N ILE A 54 -10.27 27.61 26.09
CA ILE A 54 -10.39 27.27 24.67
C ILE A 54 -9.08 26.68 24.14
N ILE A 55 -7.93 27.29 24.47
CA ILE A 55 -6.61 26.75 24.08
C ILE A 55 -6.42 25.35 24.66
N ALA A 56 -6.75 25.13 25.94
CA ALA A 56 -6.66 23.80 26.56
C ALA A 56 -7.56 22.76 25.87
N THR A 57 -8.76 23.16 25.44
CA THR A 57 -9.71 22.27 24.76
C THR A 57 -9.24 21.92 23.34
N VAL A 58 -8.70 22.89 22.60
CA VAL A 58 -8.16 22.69 21.25
C VAL A 58 -6.88 21.85 21.29
N VAL A 59 -5.98 22.11 22.25
CA VAL A 59 -4.76 21.31 22.45
C VAL A 59 -5.09 19.88 22.89
N SER A 60 -6.08 19.70 23.77
CA SER A 60 -6.52 18.35 24.17
C SER A 60 -7.19 17.60 23.02
N GLY A 61 -8.00 18.28 22.21
CA GLY A 61 -8.60 17.71 21.01
C GLY A 61 -7.56 17.36 19.94
N LEU A 62 -6.52 18.17 19.78
CA LEU A 62 -5.38 17.88 18.90
C LEU A 62 -4.51 16.74 19.43
N LEU A 63 -4.27 16.64 20.74
CA LEU A 63 -3.52 15.54 21.34
C LEU A 63 -4.29 14.22 21.26
N ILE A 64 -5.59 14.23 21.56
CA ILE A 64 -6.45 13.05 21.40
C ILE A 64 -6.56 12.70 19.90
N GLY A 65 -6.69 13.70 19.03
CA GLY A 65 -6.67 13.52 17.59
C GLY A 65 -5.34 12.97 17.08
N ALA A 66 -4.20 13.36 17.66
CA ALA A 66 -2.89 12.83 17.31
C ALA A 66 -2.67 11.41 17.85
N LEU A 67 -3.21 11.09 19.03
CA LEU A 67 -3.19 9.75 19.64
C LEU A 67 -4.18 8.78 18.96
N ALA A 68 -5.25 9.29 18.36
CA ALA A 68 -6.28 8.51 17.67
C ALA A 68 -6.17 8.59 16.12
N SER A 69 -5.25 9.40 15.60
CA SER A 69 -4.93 9.48 14.17
C SER A 69 -4.08 8.27 13.75
N PRO A 70 -4.03 7.90 12.45
CA PRO A 70 -3.17 6.85 11.88
C PRO A 70 -1.68 6.88 12.25
N ALA A 71 -1.22 7.87 13.03
CA ALA A 71 0.09 7.87 13.67
C ALA A 71 0.30 6.71 14.67
N ARG A 72 -0.76 6.06 15.19
CA ARG A 72 -0.59 4.74 15.87
C ARG A 72 -0.09 3.69 14.88
N ASP A 73 -0.61 3.68 13.66
CA ASP A 73 -0.27 2.71 12.63
C ASP A 73 1.15 2.96 12.06
N VAL A 74 1.64 4.19 12.11
CA VAL A 74 3.03 4.53 11.72
C VAL A 74 4.02 4.36 12.88
N MET A 75 3.62 4.55 14.13
CA MET A 75 4.50 4.48 15.31
C MET A 75 4.56 3.10 15.97
N LEU A 76 3.59 2.21 15.69
CA LEU A 76 3.66 0.77 15.97
C LEU A 76 4.05 -0.07 14.73
N GLY A 77 4.45 0.58 13.62
CA GLY A 77 4.97 -0.11 12.44
C GLY A 77 3.95 -0.93 11.65
N GLN A 78 2.67 -0.56 11.68
CA GLN A 78 1.60 -1.27 11.00
C GLN A 78 0.89 -0.39 9.97
N SER A 79 1.64 0.17 9.01
CA SER A 79 1.07 0.62 7.75
C SER A 79 1.16 -0.50 6.72
N ALA A 80 0.05 -1.24 6.60
CA ALA A 80 -0.32 -2.10 5.47
C ALA A 80 0.77 -3.05 4.93
N SER A 81 1.20 -4.01 5.75
CA SER A 81 1.49 -5.32 5.18
C SER A 81 0.15 -5.88 4.64
N PHE A 82 0.05 -6.05 3.33
CA PHE A 82 -0.69 -7.21 2.83
C PHE A 82 -0.13 -8.40 3.60
N GLY A 83 -0.97 -9.13 4.36
CA GLY A 83 -0.55 -10.07 5.39
C GLY A 83 0.77 -10.79 5.07
N PHE A 84 1.83 -10.35 5.73
CA PHE A 84 3.13 -11.03 5.83
C PHE A 84 3.36 -11.28 7.33
N ASP A 85 2.43 -11.97 7.97
CA ASP A 85 2.59 -12.44 9.37
C ASP A 85 2.98 -13.92 9.42
N ASP A 86 3.33 -14.52 8.28
CA ASP A 86 4.09 -15.75 8.21
C ASP A 86 5.18 -15.54 7.16
N GLU A 87 6.46 -15.54 7.56
CA GLU A 87 7.65 -15.67 6.67
C GLU A 87 7.60 -16.94 5.78
N ASP A 88 6.53 -17.71 5.90
CA ASP A 88 6.31 -19.03 5.34
C ASP A 88 5.30 -19.08 4.19
N ASP A 89 4.59 -18.00 3.85
CA ASP A 89 3.59 -18.00 2.76
C ASP A 89 3.90 -16.89 1.73
N PHE A 90 4.83 -17.20 0.81
CA PHE A 90 4.95 -16.42 -0.43
C PHE A 90 3.60 -16.49 -1.16
N VAL A 91 2.84 -15.39 -1.14
CA VAL A 91 1.54 -15.32 -1.82
C VAL A 91 1.70 -15.62 -3.30
N SER A 92 0.97 -16.61 -3.82
CA SER A 92 0.90 -16.85 -5.27
C SER A 92 0.27 -15.63 -5.93
N MET A 93 1.08 -14.87 -6.67
CA MET A 93 0.57 -13.75 -7.46
C MET A 93 0.15 -14.24 -8.86
N PRO A 94 -1.07 -13.93 -9.32
CA PRO A 94 -1.49 -14.26 -10.68
C PRO A 94 -0.52 -13.67 -11.70
N LYS A 95 -0.21 -14.42 -12.75
CA LYS A 95 0.63 -13.93 -13.86
C LYS A 95 -0.05 -12.71 -14.48
N SER A 96 0.60 -11.55 -14.46
CA SER A 96 0.10 -10.39 -15.19
C SER A 96 0.35 -10.63 -16.68
N GLY A 97 -0.63 -10.36 -17.53
CA GLY A 97 -0.50 -10.40 -18.99
C GLY A 97 0.33 -9.27 -19.60
N ASP A 98 1.27 -8.72 -18.82
CA ASP A 98 2.15 -7.61 -19.20
C ASP A 98 3.48 -8.18 -19.74
N ASP A 99 3.94 -7.63 -20.86
CA ASP A 99 5.24 -7.93 -21.48
C ASP A 99 6.40 -7.82 -20.49
N SER A 100 6.25 -6.97 -19.46
CA SER A 100 7.26 -6.81 -18.40
C SER A 100 7.51 -8.08 -17.58
N VAL A 101 6.50 -8.93 -17.37
CA VAL A 101 6.66 -10.20 -16.63
C VAL A 101 7.25 -11.29 -17.51
N ALA A 102 6.87 -11.35 -18.79
CA ALA A 102 7.48 -12.29 -19.72
C ALA A 102 9.00 -12.02 -19.90
N ALA A 103 9.39 -10.74 -19.97
CA ALA A 103 10.79 -10.35 -20.01
C ALA A 103 11.54 -10.69 -18.71
N ALA A 104 10.87 -10.61 -17.56
CA ALA A 104 11.43 -10.98 -16.26
C ALA A 104 11.68 -12.49 -16.16
N GLU A 105 10.77 -13.33 -16.66
CA GLU A 105 10.97 -14.79 -16.74
C GLU A 105 12.17 -15.16 -17.60
N GLU A 106 12.33 -14.48 -18.74
CA GLU A 106 13.48 -14.71 -19.61
C GLU A 106 14.80 -14.29 -18.95
N THR A 107 14.79 -13.16 -18.24
CA THR A 107 15.93 -12.71 -17.44
C THR A 107 16.30 -13.75 -16.38
N ALA A 108 15.31 -14.33 -15.69
CA ALA A 108 15.54 -15.37 -14.71
C ALA A 108 16.17 -16.62 -15.34
N ARG A 109 15.68 -17.09 -16.50
CA ARG A 109 16.26 -18.23 -17.21
C ARG A 109 17.69 -17.97 -17.67
N MET A 110 17.96 -16.81 -18.28
CA MET A 110 19.31 -16.44 -18.74
C MET A 110 20.31 -16.32 -17.59
N SER A 111 19.85 -15.88 -16.41
CA SER A 111 20.69 -15.71 -15.22
C SER A 111 20.76 -16.94 -14.32
N PHE A 112 20.06 -18.03 -14.66
CA PHE A 112 20.08 -19.28 -13.90
C PHE A 112 21.49 -19.83 -13.61
N PRO A 113 22.50 -19.75 -14.51
CA PRO A 113 23.86 -20.21 -14.19
C PRO A 113 24.47 -19.52 -12.95
N ASN A 114 24.08 -18.27 -12.65
CA ASN A 114 24.53 -17.58 -11.44
C ASN A 114 23.88 -18.17 -10.19
N PHE A 115 22.59 -18.47 -10.25
CA PHE A 115 21.86 -19.16 -9.18
C PHE A 115 22.42 -20.56 -8.92
N GLU A 116 22.67 -21.34 -9.98
CA GLU A 116 23.26 -22.68 -9.86
C GLU A 116 24.65 -22.62 -9.22
N LYS A 117 25.47 -21.64 -9.60
CA LYS A 117 26.78 -21.42 -8.98
C LYS A 117 26.62 -21.10 -7.48
N ALA A 118 25.76 -20.14 -7.13
CA ALA A 118 25.53 -19.76 -5.74
C ALA A 118 25.03 -20.95 -4.89
N PHE A 119 24.10 -21.74 -5.42
CA PHE A 119 23.60 -22.95 -4.77
C PHE A 119 24.72 -23.98 -4.55
N LYS A 120 25.53 -24.28 -5.57
CA LYS A 120 26.62 -25.27 -5.44
C LYS A 120 27.73 -24.82 -4.50
N SER A 121 28.06 -23.53 -4.50
CA SER A 121 29.04 -22.96 -3.59
C SER A 121 28.49 -22.69 -2.18
N GLN A 122 27.17 -22.84 -1.96
CA GLN A 122 26.48 -22.42 -0.74
C GLN A 122 26.77 -20.93 -0.41
N GLU A 123 26.77 -20.08 -1.44
CA GLU A 123 26.99 -18.63 -1.34
C GLU A 123 25.68 -17.90 -1.01
N GLY A 124 25.04 -18.27 0.10
CA GLY A 124 23.76 -17.70 0.52
C GLY A 124 22.82 -18.75 1.13
N ASP A 125 21.60 -18.34 1.39
CA ASP A 125 20.52 -19.12 1.99
C ASP A 125 19.19 -18.88 1.24
N ASP A 126 18.13 -19.56 1.65
CA ASP A 126 16.77 -19.44 1.10
C ASP A 126 16.65 -19.64 -0.43
N PHE A 127 17.35 -20.63 -0.98
CA PHE A 127 17.28 -20.96 -2.40
C PHE A 127 15.88 -21.46 -2.79
N LYS A 128 15.14 -20.67 -3.56
CA LYS A 128 13.81 -21.02 -4.06
C LYS A 128 13.71 -20.90 -5.58
N GLY A 129 12.93 -21.79 -6.18
CA GLY A 129 12.52 -21.72 -7.58
C GLY A 129 11.03 -21.45 -7.69
N ARG A 130 10.60 -20.81 -8.78
CA ARG A 130 9.19 -20.59 -9.13
C ARG A 130 8.86 -21.33 -10.42
N THR A 131 7.72 -22.00 -10.43
CA THR A 131 7.22 -22.70 -11.61
C THR A 131 5.70 -22.77 -11.60
N LEU A 132 5.15 -23.21 -12.72
CA LEU A 132 3.73 -23.36 -12.97
C LEU A 132 3.29 -24.79 -12.64
N PHE A 133 2.21 -24.90 -11.86
CA PHE A 133 1.51 -26.15 -11.57
C PHE A 133 0.11 -26.12 -12.19
N LYS A 134 -0.38 -27.28 -12.62
CA LYS A 134 -1.70 -27.44 -13.25
C LYS A 134 -2.49 -28.58 -12.62
N ASP A 135 -3.78 -28.38 -12.45
CA ASP A 135 -4.77 -29.42 -12.16
C ASP A 135 -6.04 -29.17 -12.98
N GLY A 136 -6.22 -29.95 -14.05
CA GLY A 136 -7.24 -29.66 -15.06
C GLY A 136 -7.04 -28.28 -15.70
N ASP A 137 -8.04 -27.41 -15.58
CA ASP A 137 -8.02 -26.03 -16.08
C ASP A 137 -7.41 -25.03 -15.08
N LEU A 138 -7.17 -25.45 -13.83
CA LEU A 138 -6.58 -24.60 -12.81
C LEU A 138 -5.07 -24.51 -13.01
N VAL A 139 -4.55 -23.29 -12.88
CA VAL A 139 -3.14 -22.98 -13.07
C VAL A 139 -2.69 -22.07 -11.96
N GLU A 140 -1.64 -22.47 -11.23
CA GLU A 140 -1.01 -21.64 -10.22
C GLU A 140 0.50 -21.56 -10.40
N HIS A 141 1.05 -20.40 -10.09
CA HIS A 141 2.48 -20.13 -10.10
C HIS A 141 2.99 -20.17 -8.67
N LEU A 142 3.77 -21.18 -8.32
CA LEU A 142 4.14 -21.47 -6.94
C LEU A 142 5.65 -21.53 -6.76
N TRP A 143 6.09 -21.18 -5.56
CA TRP A 143 7.48 -21.29 -5.14
C TRP A 143 7.77 -22.65 -4.50
N PHE A 144 8.99 -23.13 -4.67
CA PHE A 144 9.49 -24.34 -4.02
C PHE A 144 10.92 -24.12 -3.54
N ASN A 145 11.27 -24.67 -2.37
CA ASN A 145 12.63 -24.69 -1.84
C ASN A 145 13.46 -25.66 -2.67
N VAL A 146 14.60 -25.22 -3.18
CA VAL A 146 15.50 -26.05 -3.98
C VAL A 146 16.38 -26.88 -3.05
N GLU A 147 16.33 -28.20 -3.21
CA GLU A 147 17.11 -29.16 -2.42
C GLU A 147 18.28 -29.77 -3.23
N SER A 148 18.18 -29.84 -4.56
CA SER A 148 19.27 -30.29 -5.43
C SER A 148 19.15 -29.72 -6.85
N ILE A 149 20.31 -29.49 -7.48
CA ILE A 149 20.46 -29.07 -8.89
C ILE A 149 21.48 -30.00 -9.57
N GLU A 150 21.02 -30.82 -10.51
CA GLU A 150 21.84 -31.78 -11.24
C GLU A 150 21.46 -31.80 -12.72
N ASN A 151 22.45 -31.65 -13.62
CA ASN A 151 22.25 -31.75 -15.08
C ASN A 151 21.07 -30.91 -15.62
N GLY A 152 20.88 -29.68 -15.10
CA GLY A 152 19.77 -28.81 -15.51
C GLY A 152 18.40 -29.22 -14.97
N LYS A 153 18.36 -30.12 -13.98
CA LYS A 153 17.17 -30.53 -13.25
C LYS A 153 17.22 -29.99 -11.83
N LEU A 154 16.15 -29.35 -11.41
CA LEU A 154 15.95 -28.89 -10.04
C LEU A 154 14.99 -29.84 -9.32
N THR A 155 15.30 -30.15 -8.07
CA THR A 155 14.41 -30.90 -7.19
C THR A 155 14.29 -30.19 -5.85
N GLY A 156 13.16 -30.41 -5.17
CA GLY A 156 12.92 -29.79 -3.88
C GLY A 156 11.50 -29.97 -3.38
N ARG A 157 11.01 -29.00 -2.61
CA ARG A 157 9.68 -29.06 -1.98
C ARG A 157 8.91 -27.79 -2.11
N LEU A 158 7.62 -27.91 -2.40
CA LEU A 158 6.72 -26.75 -2.51
C LEU A 158 6.76 -25.90 -1.23
N ALA A 159 7.05 -24.62 -1.38
CA ALA A 159 7.23 -23.70 -0.26
C ALA A 159 5.88 -23.13 0.20
N ASN A 160 4.91 -23.01 -0.71
CA ASN A 160 3.65 -22.32 -0.45
C ASN A 160 2.47 -23.28 -0.53
N LYS A 161 1.39 -22.94 0.15
CA LYS A 161 0.11 -23.63 -0.01
C LYS A 161 -0.58 -23.15 -1.30
N PRO A 162 -0.98 -24.06 -2.22
CA PRO A 162 -1.80 -23.67 -3.37
C PRO A 162 -3.16 -23.11 -2.92
N ALA A 163 -3.67 -22.14 -3.66
CA ALA A 163 -4.95 -21.50 -3.38
C ALA A 163 -6.16 -22.32 -3.89
N GLU A 164 -6.02 -22.87 -5.10
CA GLU A 164 -7.06 -23.55 -5.88
C GLU A 164 -6.69 -25.01 -6.21
N LEU A 165 -5.40 -25.34 -6.32
CA LEU A 165 -4.94 -26.70 -6.61
C LEU A 165 -5.10 -27.61 -5.38
N VAL A 166 -6.20 -28.37 -5.35
CA VAL A 166 -6.54 -29.28 -4.22
C VAL A 166 -5.71 -30.57 -4.19
N ASN A 167 -5.10 -30.94 -5.32
CA ASN A 167 -4.30 -32.16 -5.46
C ASN A 167 -2.83 -31.98 -5.02
N ILE A 168 -2.41 -30.75 -4.74
CA ILE A 168 -1.04 -30.38 -4.36
C ILE A 168 -1.06 -29.71 -2.99
N ARG A 169 -0.01 -29.91 -2.20
CA ARG A 169 0.11 -29.33 -0.84
C ARG A 169 1.51 -28.80 -0.59
N LYS A 170 1.63 -27.82 0.32
CA LYS A 170 2.93 -27.35 0.84
C LYS A 170 3.77 -28.55 1.30
N GLY A 171 5.06 -28.53 1.00
CA GLY A 171 6.01 -29.61 1.27
C GLY A 171 5.98 -30.78 0.28
N ALA A 172 5.08 -30.79 -0.70
CA ALA A 172 5.07 -31.80 -1.76
C ALA A 172 6.38 -31.78 -2.57
N PRO A 173 6.91 -32.95 -2.99
CA PRO A 173 8.11 -33.00 -3.80
C PRO A 173 7.87 -32.35 -5.16
N VAL A 174 8.84 -31.55 -5.60
CA VAL A 174 8.84 -30.85 -6.88
C VAL A 174 10.06 -31.29 -7.68
N SER A 175 9.87 -31.51 -8.98
CA SER A 175 10.96 -31.79 -9.89
C SER A 175 10.70 -31.16 -11.24
N ILE A 176 11.61 -30.27 -11.66
CA ILE A 176 11.49 -29.51 -12.90
C ILE A 176 12.82 -29.44 -13.63
N THR A 177 12.76 -29.08 -14.91
CA THR A 177 13.93 -28.67 -15.71
C THR A 177 14.07 -27.15 -15.72
N VAL A 178 15.26 -26.63 -16.06
CA VAL A 178 15.48 -25.17 -16.20
C VAL A 178 14.48 -24.51 -17.15
N ASN A 179 14.04 -25.21 -18.20
CA ASN A 179 13.06 -24.68 -19.17
C ASN A 179 11.67 -24.42 -18.55
N GLN A 180 11.36 -25.07 -17.44
CA GLN A 180 10.11 -24.89 -16.70
C GLN A 180 10.26 -23.88 -15.55
N LEU A 181 11.47 -23.38 -15.30
CA LEU A 181 11.74 -22.36 -14.30
C LEU A 181 11.24 -21.01 -14.82
N GLU A 182 10.35 -20.38 -14.05
CA GLU A 182 9.82 -19.05 -14.35
C GLU A 182 10.59 -17.96 -13.61
N ASP A 183 11.05 -18.26 -12.39
CA ASP A 183 11.86 -17.35 -11.58
C ASP A 183 12.67 -18.17 -10.55
N TRP A 184 13.60 -17.51 -9.89
CA TRP A 184 14.36 -18.06 -8.77
C TRP A 184 14.77 -16.92 -7.83
N HIS A 185 15.02 -17.22 -6.56
CA HIS A 185 15.68 -16.29 -5.66
C HIS A 185 16.52 -17.01 -4.61
N TYR A 186 17.45 -16.27 -4.02
CA TYR A 186 18.17 -16.66 -2.81
C TYR A 186 18.63 -15.38 -2.09
N VAL A 187 18.94 -15.51 -0.81
CA VAL A 187 19.52 -14.44 0.00
C VAL A 187 21.03 -14.63 0.03
N ASN A 188 21.81 -13.67 -0.43
CA ASN A 188 23.28 -13.78 -0.42
C ASN A 188 23.86 -13.55 0.99
N GLN A 189 25.17 -13.68 1.14
CA GLN A 189 25.86 -13.49 2.42
C GLN A 189 25.77 -12.06 2.99
N ASP A 190 25.43 -11.08 2.15
CA ASP A 190 25.22 -9.68 2.54
C ASP A 190 23.75 -9.37 2.86
N ASP A 191 22.92 -10.41 3.02
CA ASP A 191 21.47 -10.31 3.28
C ASP A 191 20.67 -9.61 2.17
N VAL A 192 21.13 -9.76 0.92
CA VAL A 192 20.48 -9.19 -0.27
C VAL A 192 19.70 -10.27 -1.02
N ASP A 193 18.43 -10.00 -1.30
CA ASP A 193 17.57 -10.80 -2.19
C ASP A 193 18.07 -10.71 -3.64
N VAL A 194 18.64 -11.82 -4.14
CA VAL A 194 19.11 -11.98 -5.51
C VAL A 194 18.12 -12.85 -6.27
N GLY A 195 17.77 -12.49 -7.51
CA GLY A 195 16.71 -13.19 -8.26
C GLY A 195 15.36 -12.48 -8.08
N ASN A 196 14.22 -13.16 -7.99
CA ASN A 196 12.90 -12.56 -7.71
C ASN A 196 12.44 -11.54 -8.78
N PHE A 197 12.78 -11.80 -10.05
CA PHE A 197 12.57 -10.89 -11.17
C PHE A 197 11.08 -10.66 -11.45
N THR A 198 10.30 -11.74 -11.47
CA THR A 198 8.86 -11.72 -11.78
C THR A 198 8.08 -11.01 -10.69
N ALA A 199 8.38 -11.25 -9.41
CA ALA A 199 7.70 -10.56 -8.32
C ALA A 199 8.01 -9.05 -8.34
N ARG A 200 9.25 -8.65 -8.67
CA ARG A 200 9.59 -7.23 -8.84
C ARG A 200 8.86 -6.61 -10.03
N ALA A 201 8.74 -7.32 -11.15
CA ALA A 201 7.97 -6.85 -12.30
C ALA A 201 6.47 -6.70 -11.96
N GLN A 202 5.87 -7.71 -11.30
CA GLN A 202 4.47 -7.68 -10.84
C GLN A 202 4.22 -6.51 -9.88
N ARG A 203 5.10 -6.28 -8.90
CA ARG A 203 5.01 -5.12 -7.99
C ARG A 203 5.04 -3.79 -8.74
N ARG A 204 5.97 -3.64 -9.70
CA ARG A 204 6.06 -2.42 -10.53
C ARG A 204 4.82 -2.19 -11.36
N ALA A 205 4.30 -3.23 -12.01
CA ALA A 205 3.06 -3.16 -12.80
C ALA A 205 1.86 -2.79 -11.93
N ALA A 206 1.73 -3.39 -10.74
CA ALA A 206 0.67 -3.06 -9.79
C ALA A 206 0.72 -1.59 -9.34
N HIS A 207 1.91 -1.06 -9.05
CA HIS A 207 2.08 0.36 -8.71
C HIS A 207 1.74 1.29 -9.89
N GLN A 208 2.11 0.95 -11.12
CA GLN A 208 1.76 1.75 -12.30
C GLN A 208 0.25 1.78 -12.56
N ASN A 209 -0.42 0.63 -12.45
CA ASN A 209 -1.88 0.55 -12.63
C ASN A 209 -2.64 1.34 -11.54
N ASN A 210 -2.14 1.33 -10.30
CA ASN A 210 -2.72 2.11 -9.21
C ASN A 210 -2.40 3.62 -9.31
N GLY A 211 -1.36 4.00 -10.06
CA GLY A 211 -0.98 5.39 -10.29
C GLY A 211 -1.83 6.12 -11.35
N PHE A 212 -2.54 5.40 -12.22
CA PHE A 212 -3.32 5.98 -13.32
C PHE A 212 -4.83 6.08 -13.04
N GLY A 213 -5.31 5.57 -11.90
CA GLY A 213 -6.73 5.55 -11.52
C GLY A 213 -7.28 6.79 -10.81
N MET A 214 -6.45 7.78 -10.46
CA MET A 214 -6.88 8.92 -9.62
C MET A 214 -7.31 10.18 -10.41
N PHE A 215 -7.60 10.07 -11.71
CA PHE A 215 -8.20 11.17 -12.49
C PHE A 215 -9.16 10.67 -13.57
N THR A 216 -10.19 9.92 -13.22
CA THR A 216 -11.34 9.75 -14.14
C THR A 216 -12.68 10.02 -13.45
N THR A 217 -13.26 11.15 -13.88
CA THR A 217 -14.70 11.38 -14.07
C THR A 217 -15.65 11.08 -12.92
N GLY A 218 -15.83 12.06 -12.03
CA GLY A 218 -17.01 12.11 -11.15
C GLY A 218 -17.07 13.34 -10.24
N SER A 219 -15.92 13.86 -9.83
CA SER A 219 -15.84 14.87 -8.75
C SER A 219 -15.78 16.32 -9.23
N PHE A 220 -15.61 16.59 -10.54
CA PHE A 220 -15.53 17.97 -11.05
C PHE A 220 -16.90 18.66 -11.17
N TRP A 221 -17.99 17.91 -11.40
CA TRP A 221 -19.34 18.48 -11.54
C TRP A 221 -20.04 18.74 -10.20
N MET A 222 -19.71 18.01 -9.13
CA MET A 222 -20.34 18.22 -7.81
C MET A 222 -19.77 19.44 -7.06
N THR A 223 -18.50 19.80 -7.29
CA THR A 223 -17.89 21.00 -6.67
C THR A 223 -18.36 22.30 -7.32
N PHE A 224 -18.75 22.29 -8.61
CA PHE A 224 -19.34 23.48 -9.26
C PHE A 224 -20.78 23.77 -8.80
N GLY A 225 -21.56 22.73 -8.45
CA GLY A 225 -22.94 22.88 -7.98
C GLY A 225 -23.07 23.52 -6.58
N ILE A 226 -22.13 23.21 -5.68
CA ILE A 226 -22.16 23.73 -4.29
C ILE A 226 -21.73 25.20 -4.24
N PHE A 227 -20.90 25.66 -5.18
CA PHE A 227 -20.44 27.05 -5.21
C PHE A 227 -21.54 28.05 -5.64
N ILE A 228 -22.47 27.64 -6.52
CA ILE A 228 -23.59 28.51 -6.95
C ILE A 228 -24.64 28.67 -5.83
N ALA A 229 -24.90 27.63 -5.03
CA ALA A 229 -25.88 27.70 -3.95
C ALA A 229 -25.40 28.53 -2.74
N GLY A 230 -24.10 28.54 -2.46
CA GLY A 230 -23.52 29.29 -1.33
C GLY A 230 -23.41 30.79 -1.55
N VAL A 231 -23.12 31.23 -2.79
CA VAL A 231 -22.88 32.65 -3.10
C VAL A 231 -24.17 33.44 -3.37
N LEU A 232 -25.26 32.79 -3.80
CA LEU A 232 -26.53 33.47 -4.10
C LEU A 232 -27.50 33.57 -2.90
N SER A 233 -27.29 32.80 -1.84
CA SER A 233 -28.14 32.81 -0.64
C SER A 233 -28.24 34.17 0.08
N PRO A 234 -27.16 34.97 0.21
CA PRO A 234 -27.25 36.28 0.87
C PRO A 234 -27.94 37.36 0.02
N ILE A 235 -27.85 37.25 -1.31
CA ILE A 235 -28.38 38.26 -2.24
C ILE A 235 -29.91 38.17 -2.35
N LEU A 236 -30.49 37.00 -2.16
CA LEU A 236 -31.95 36.80 -2.20
C LEU A 236 -32.69 37.20 -0.92
N ARG A 237 -32.00 37.45 0.20
CA ARG A 237 -32.65 37.79 1.49
C ARG A 237 -32.89 39.28 1.74
N VAL A 238 -32.38 40.18 0.88
CA VAL A 238 -32.48 41.63 1.12
C VAL A 238 -33.73 42.26 0.47
N ARG A 239 -34.52 41.53 -0.33
CA ARG A 239 -35.68 42.11 -1.05
C ARG A 239 -37.07 41.69 -0.54
N MET A 240 -37.21 41.30 0.73
CA MET A 240 -38.54 41.18 1.36
C MET A 240 -38.52 41.74 2.78
N ARG A 241 -38.42 43.06 2.87
CA ARG A 241 -39.02 43.81 3.97
C ARG A 241 -39.31 45.22 3.46
N ASN A 242 -40.60 45.48 3.22
CA ASN A 242 -41.16 46.83 3.24
C ASN A 242 -40.87 47.47 4.60
#